data_AF-A0A661Y5E2-F1
#
_entry.id   AF-A0A661Y5E2-F1
#
_cell.length_a   1.000
_cell.length_b   1.000
_cell.length_c   1.000
_cell.angle_alpha   90.00
_cell.angle_beta   90.00
_cell.angle_gamma   90.00
#
_symmetry.space_group_name_H-M   'P 1'
#
loop_
_entity.id
_entity.type
_entity.pdbx_description
1 polymer ?
#
loop_
_entity_poly.entity_id
_entity_poly.type
_entity_poly.pdbx_seq_one_letter_code
_entity_poly.pdbx_strand_id
1 'polypeptide(L)' 'MFELKPGYYDYINYGHVQWALGNKRDAIELYIQSLRDLNFEMEDFLKTMQDDQKILIKNGINKKDIPLMLDFLHYSLMK' A
#
# COMPACT_ATOMS: atom_id res chain seq x y z
N MET A 1 4.53 22.92 9.28
CA MET A 1 4.16 23.36 7.92
C MET A 1 3.46 22.19 7.28
N PHE A 2 2.18 22.31 6.91
CA PHE A 2 1.49 21.24 6.21
C PHE A 2 2.02 21.22 4.77
N GLU A 3 2.68 20.14 4.38
CA GLU A 3 3.01 19.92 2.98
C GLU A 3 1.71 19.65 2.22
N LEU A 4 1.47 20.42 1.16
CA LEU A 4 0.28 20.26 0.31
C LEU A 4 0.41 19.06 -0.64
N LYS A 5 1.61 18.47 -0.75
CA LYS A 5 1.88 17.31 -1.59
C LYS A 5 1.74 16.05 -0.73
N PRO A 6 1.00 15.02 -1.17
CA PRO A 6 0.92 13.76 -0.45
C PRO A 6 2.30 13.12 -0.32
N GLY A 7 2.64 12.69 0.90
CA GLY A 7 3.81 11.87 1.18
C GLY A 7 3.56 10.39 0.88
N TYR A 8 4.63 9.59 0.94
CA TYR A 8 4.55 8.14 0.69
C TYR A 8 3.56 7.44 1.64
N TYR A 9 3.52 7.81 2.93
CA TYR A 9 2.53 7.27 3.87
C TYR A 9 1.09 7.67 3.55
N ASP A 10 0.84 8.85 2.97
CA ASP A 10 -0.50 9.26 2.57
C ASP A 10 -1.04 8.36 1.45
N TYR A 11 -0.19 8.03 0.48
CA TYR A 11 -0.54 7.08 -0.58
C TYR A 11 -0.78 5.67 -0.03
N ILE A 12 0.03 5.19 0.92
CA ILE A 12 -0.16 3.88 1.57
C ILE A 12 -1.50 3.85 2.30
N ASN A 13 -1.75 4.84 3.17
CA ASN A 13 -2.97 4.92 3.97
C ASN A 13 -4.21 5.01 3.08
N TYR A 14 -4.16 5.81 2.00
CA TYR A 14 -5.28 5.87 1.07
C TYR A 14 -5.45 4.58 0.27
N GLY A 15 -4.35 3.91 -0.08
CA GLY A 15 -4.36 2.58 -0.69
C GLY A 15 -5.02 1.53 0.21
N HIS A 16 -4.77 1.57 1.52
CA HIS A 16 -5.43 0.71 2.51
C HIS A 16 -6.94 0.93 2.53
N VAL A 17 -7.38 2.19 2.50
CA VAL A 17 -8.80 2.53 2.40
C VAL A 17 -9.42 1.97 1.12
N GLN A 18 -8.78 2.19 -0.04
CA GLN A 18 -9.29 1.68 -1.32
C GLN A 18 -9.38 0.15 -1.32
N TRP A 19 -8.38 -0.54 -0.77
CA TRP A 19 -8.41 -1.99 -0.70
C TRP A 19 -9.52 -2.51 0.22
N ALA A 20 -9.71 -1.89 1.38
CA ALA A 20 -10.80 -2.23 2.30
C ALA A 20 -12.18 -2.01 1.67
N LEU A 21 -12.32 -1.04 0.77
CA LEU A 21 -13.52 -0.79 -0.03
C LEU A 21 -13.69 -1.75 -1.23
N GLY A 22 -12.73 -2.64 -1.48
CA GLY A 22 -12.74 -3.58 -2.60
C GLY A 22 -12.13 -3.04 -3.89
N ASN A 23 -11.66 -1.78 -3.91
CA ASN A 23 -11.03 -1.11 -5.05
C ASN A 23 -9.54 -1.51 -5.17
N LYS A 24 -9.29 -2.80 -5.39
CA LYS A 24 -7.94 -3.40 -5.36
C LYS A 24 -6.99 -2.79 -6.40
N ARG A 25 -7.50 -2.38 -7.57
CA ARG A 25 -6.71 -1.74 -8.62
C ARG A 25 -6.19 -0.37 -8.18
N ASP A 26 -7.09 0.46 -7.66
CA ASP A 26 -6.76 1.81 -7.18
C ASP A 26 -5.77 1.73 -6.00
N ALA A 27 -5.94 0.75 -5.12
CA ALA A 27 -4.99 0.47 -4.04
C ALA A 27 -3.58 0.19 -4.57
N ILE A 28 -3.44 -0.66 -5.59
CA ILE A 28 -2.14 -0.92 -6.23
C ILE A 28 -1.54 0.35 -6.83
N GLU A 29 -2.33 1.14 -7.56
CA GLU A 29 -1.83 2.37 -8.19
C GLU A 29 -1.29 3.35 -7.14
N LEU A 30 -1.96 3.44 -5.98
CA LEU A 30 -1.52 4.24 -4.83
C LEU A 30 -0.25 3.68 -4.18
N TYR A 31 -0.16 2.36 -3.96
CA TYR A 31 1.06 1.74 -3.46
C TYR A 31 2.26 1.97 -4.39
N ILE A 32 2.05 1.90 -5.70
CA ILE A 32 3.08 2.26 -6.69
C ILE A 32 3.48 3.74 -6.55
N GLN A 33 2.53 4.66 -6.32
CA GLN A 33 2.88 6.07 -6.08
C GLN A 33 3.76 6.24 -4.83
N SER A 34 3.48 5.50 -3.75
CA SER A 34 4.28 5.58 -2.52
C SER A 34 5.75 5.20 -2.73
N LEU A 35 6.01 4.29 -3.69
CA LEU A 35 7.34 3.76 -4.01
C LEU A 35 8.08 4.54 -5.11
N ARG A 36 7.53 5.67 -5.57
CA ARG A 36 8.21 6.56 -6.54
C ARG A 36 9.18 7.53 -5.87
N ASP A 37 9.08 7.73 -4.56
CA ASP A 37 10.02 8.56 -3.81
C ASP A 37 11.31 7.78 -3.55
N LEU A 38 12.46 8.34 -3.92
CA LEU A 38 13.77 7.69 -3.75
C LEU A 38 14.18 7.55 -2.28
N ASN A 39 13.51 8.25 -1.36
CA ASN A 39 13.75 8.13 0.08
C ASN A 39 12.90 7.06 0.76
N PHE A 40 12.10 6.31 0.00
CA PHE A 40 11.19 5.31 0.52
C PHE A 40 11.35 4.00 -0.26
N GLU A 41 11.85 2.97 0.40
CA GLU A 41 12.19 1.71 -0.25
C GLU A 41 11.10 0.65 -0.05
N MET A 42 11.19 -0.43 -0.84
CA MET A 42 10.27 -1.57 -0.72
C MET A 42 10.30 -2.17 0.70
N GLU A 43 11.44 -2.13 1.40
CA GLU A 43 11.53 -2.60 2.78
C GLU A 43 10.67 -1.76 3.74
N ASP A 44 10.68 -0.43 3.60
CA ASP A 44 9.85 0.47 4.41
C ASP A 44 8.35 0.26 4.14
N PHE A 45 8.00 0.04 2.87
CA PHE A 45 6.63 -0.30 2.47
C PHE A 45 6.18 -1.62 3.11
N LEU A 46 7.00 -2.68 3.02
CA LEU A 46 6.68 -3.99 3.58
C LEU A 46 6.53 -3.94 5.10
N LYS A 47 7.39 -3.16 5.78
CA LYS A 47 7.27 -2.93 7.22
C LYS A 47 5.95 -2.25 7.57
N THR A 48 5.56 -1.21 6.84
CA THR A 48 4.29 -0.50 7.02
C THR A 48 3.10 -1.46 6.82
N MET A 49 3.11 -2.25 5.76
CA MET A 49 2.09 -3.29 5.50
C MET A 49 2.00 -4.34 6.61
N GLN A 50 3.14 -4.73 7.20
CA GLN A 50 3.18 -5.67 8.32
C GLN A 50 2.59 -5.06 9.59
N ASP A 51 2.95 -3.81 9.90
CA ASP A 51 2.44 -3.09 11.06
C ASP A 51 0.92 -2.88 10.96
N ASP A 52 0.41 -2.58 9.75
CA ASP A 52 -1.00 -2.38 9.47
C ASP A 52 -1.79 -3.67 9.18
N GLN A 53 -1.14 -4.83 9.12
CA GLN A 53 -1.79 -6.10 8.77
C GLN A 53 -3.03 -6.37 9.64
N LYS A 54 -2.95 -6.10 10.95
CA LYS A 54 -4.06 -6.32 11.88
C LYS A 54 -5.25 -5.41 11.57
N ILE A 55 -5.01 -4.15 11.23
CA ILE A 55 -6.08 -3.20 10.94
C ILE A 55 -6.71 -3.48 9.57
N LEU A 56 -5.91 -3.88 8.58
CA LEU A 56 -6.40 -4.32 7.26
C LEU A 56 -7.38 -5.49 7.39
N ILE A 57 -6.98 -6.53 8.14
CA ILE A 57 -7.83 -7.70 8.37
C ILE A 57 -9.12 -7.32 9.12
N LYS A 58 -9.02 -6.47 10.15
CA LYS A 58 -10.19 -5.98 10.90
C LYS A 58 -11.19 -5.25 10.00
N ASN A 59 -10.73 -4.60 8.94
CA ASN A 59 -11.56 -3.86 7.98
C ASN A 59 -11.97 -4.70 6.75
N GLY A 60 -11.95 -6.04 6.85
CA GLY A 60 -12.55 -6.92 5.85
C GLY A 60 -11.59 -7.41 4.76
N ILE A 61 -10.31 -7.06 4.81
CA ILE A 61 -9.32 -7.65 3.91
C ILE A 61 -9.02 -9.08 4.35
N ASN A 62 -9.15 -10.03 3.42
CA ASN A 62 -8.79 -11.42 3.68
C ASN A 62 -7.28 -11.53 3.92
N LYS A 63 -6.86 -12.13 5.04
CA LYS A 63 -5.45 -12.37 5.36
C LYS A 63 -4.69 -13.07 4.21
N LYS A 64 -5.36 -13.96 3.47
CA LYS A 64 -4.76 -14.68 2.33
C LYS A 64 -4.55 -13.80 1.09
N ASP A 65 -5.29 -12.69 0.96
CA ASP A 65 -5.15 -11.75 -0.14
C ASP A 65 -3.93 -10.83 0.06
N ILE A 66 -3.42 -10.71 1.29
CA ILE A 66 -2.28 -9.84 1.59
C ILE A 66 -1.02 -10.23 0.84
N PRO A 67 -0.53 -11.47 0.92
CA PRO A 67 0.63 -11.88 0.12
C PRO A 67 0.38 -11.73 -1.38
N LEU A 68 -0.83 -12.02 -1.87
CA LEU A 68 -1.16 -11.87 -3.30
C LEU A 68 -1.10 -10.41 -3.78
N MET A 69 -1.51 -9.46 -2.94
CA MET A 69 -1.40 -8.03 -3.22
C MET A 69 0.07 -7.60 -3.32
N LEU A 70 0.90 -8.08 -2.39
CA LEU A 70 2.34 -7.80 -2.38
C LEU A 70 3.06 -8.42 -3.60
N ASP A 71 2.72 -9.65 -3.95
CA ASP A 71 3.26 -10.33 -5.14
C ASP A 71 2.92 -9.56 -6.43
N PHE A 72 1.66 -9.13 -6.56
CA PHE A 72 1.22 -8.36 -7.72
C PHE A 72 1.88 -6.97 -7.79
N LEU A 73 2.02 -6.29 -6.65
CA LEU A 73 2.75 -5.02 -6.56
C LEU A 73 4.20 -5.20 -7.01
N HIS A 74 4.89 -6.22 -6.49
CA HIS A 74 6.27 -6.50 -6.86
C HIS A 74 6.41 -6.79 -8.37
N TYR A 75 5.54 -7.64 -8.91
CA TYR A 75 5.51 -7.93 -10.35
C TYR A 75 5.23 -6.67 -11.20
N SER A 76 4.39 -5.77 -10.72
CA SER A 76 4.04 -4.53 -11.43
C SER A 76 5.20 -3.53 -11.50
N LEU A 77 6.11 -3.55 -10.52
CA LEU A 77 7.29 -2.67 -10.46
C LEU A 77 8.48 -3.19 -11.26
N MET A 78 8.52 -4.50 -11.56
CA MET A 78 9.58 -5.12 -12.36
C MET A 78 9.37 -4.98 -13.88
N LYS A 79 8.25 -4.42 -14.33
CA LYS A 79 7.95 -4.13 -15.73
C LYS A 79 8.34 -2.71 -16.09
#